data_AF-A0A1X0VBI6-F1
#
_entry.id   AF-A0A1X0VBI6-F1
#
_cell.length_a   1.000
_cell.length_b   1.000
_cell.length_c   1.000
_cell.angle_alpha   90.00
_cell.angle_beta   90.00
_cell.angle_gamma   90.00
#
_symmetry.space_group_name_H-M   'P 1'
#
loop_
_entity.id
_entity.type
_entity.pdbx_description
1 polymer ?
#
loop_
_entity_poly.entity_id
_entity_poly.type
_entity_poly.pdbx_seq_one_letter_code
_entity_poly.pdbx_strand_id
1 'polypeptide(L)'
;MYYKIFFENAKNINNQINDFRIEILEFLDVTLHTLENKKNEPGQKSASLKTKLPNNFNELQLLIESLQLKQIEFTKNIKDEKEDAKTKVRFNMIWKLLNEDPFQYNTKHEKLLIQQSKTNLLQQEYDDVIKEIKSYRNQRTELLKQTQDENMAANQINKLLKGSGGITFELKLNEDASNGKQKGVYNIIEKNKDGEYIERNISSLSDGEKNIVAFLWFIYSLDEVKSSEKDKVILFDDPMNSNDDGYQYLIIAVLSKYWQDHPKEQLFVLTHNNHFYIQIHPSSPKYDRVGYLHFQKNGKTKVKRITKSTEDLKPVYDTLWEELIFAYNNNKTVFMWNNMRRILETYNRFRFMRESPNDIAMNLDDNENKILVLSLIKSLHVNSHVGYEADMDISGKTREQLLDAFRNVFLYLKASDDFEIRWRRNQ
;
A
#
# COMPACT_ATOMS: atom_id res chain seq x y z
N MET A 1 -65.08 20.53 7.64
CA MET A 1 -66.15 21.57 7.69
C MET A 1 -65.56 22.82 8.37
N TYR A 2 -64.62 23.51 7.70
CA TYR A 2 -63.77 24.54 8.33
C TYR A 2 -64.52 25.82 8.73
N TYR A 3 -65.65 26.09 8.09
CA TYR A 3 -66.43 27.31 8.33
C TYR A 3 -67.59 27.12 9.32
N LYS A 4 -67.67 25.96 10.01
CA LYS A 4 -68.78 25.63 10.93
C LYS A 4 -69.01 26.70 12.00
N ILE A 5 -67.93 27.35 12.44
CA ILE A 5 -67.96 28.43 13.45
C ILE A 5 -68.65 29.71 12.96
N PHE A 6 -68.68 29.96 11.65
CA PHE A 6 -69.34 31.14 11.06
C PHE A 6 -70.84 30.92 10.82
N PHE A 7 -71.29 29.66 10.73
CA PHE A 7 -72.71 29.35 10.50
C PHE A 7 -73.59 29.76 11.68
N GLU A 8 -73.17 29.49 12.92
CA GLU A 8 -73.93 29.91 14.11
C GLU A 8 -73.99 31.44 14.23
N ASN A 9 -72.88 32.13 13.94
CA ASN A 9 -72.83 33.59 13.96
C ASN A 9 -73.74 34.21 12.88
N ALA A 10 -73.71 33.68 11.66
CA ALA A 10 -74.57 34.14 10.57
C ALA A 10 -76.06 33.90 10.88
N LYS A 11 -76.39 32.75 11.48
CA LYS A 11 -77.75 32.42 11.91
C LYS A 11 -78.26 33.38 12.99
N ASN A 12 -77.41 33.72 13.96
CA ASN A 12 -77.76 34.68 15.01
C ASN A 12 -78.00 36.09 14.44
N ILE A 13 -77.11 36.58 13.56
CA ILE A 13 -77.29 37.87 12.88
C ILE A 13 -78.60 37.89 12.07
N ASN A 14 -78.92 36.80 11.35
CA ASN A 14 -80.15 36.70 10.58
C ASN A 14 -81.41 36.75 11.44
N ASN A 15 -81.38 36.16 12.65
CA ASN A 15 -82.49 36.28 13.60
C ASN A 15 -82.67 37.73 14.06
N GLN A 16 -81.59 38.42 14.42
CA GLN A 16 -81.64 39.81 14.86
C GLN A 16 -82.14 40.76 13.75
N ILE A 17 -81.80 40.50 12.48
CA ILE A 17 -82.34 41.24 11.33
C ILE A 17 -83.85 41.02 11.19
N ASN A 18 -84.32 39.80 11.40
CA ASN A 18 -85.76 39.50 11.34
C ASN A 18 -86.52 40.16 12.49
N ASP A 19 -85.98 40.14 13.71
CA ASP A 19 -86.57 40.81 14.86
C ASP A 19 -86.69 42.32 14.62
N PHE A 20 -85.61 42.94 14.11
CA PHE A 20 -85.60 44.35 13.75
C PHE A 20 -86.60 44.69 12.61
N ARG A 21 -86.74 43.81 11.62
CA ARG A 21 -87.74 43.96 10.55
C ARG A 21 -89.17 43.93 11.11
N ILE A 22 -89.45 43.04 12.07
CA ILE A 22 -90.76 42.95 12.71
C ILE A 22 -91.06 44.25 13.47
N GLU A 23 -90.09 44.77 14.23
CA GLU A 23 -90.23 46.04 14.96
C GLU A 23 -90.56 47.22 14.04
N ILE A 24 -89.91 47.32 12.87
CA ILE A 24 -90.23 48.34 11.86
C ILE A 24 -91.65 48.17 11.32
N LEU A 25 -92.04 46.94 10.98
CA LEU A 25 -93.36 46.67 10.41
C LEU A 25 -94.46 47.01 11.42
N GLU A 26 -94.30 46.63 12.68
CA GLU A 26 -95.24 46.98 13.77
C GLU A 26 -95.34 48.50 13.95
N PHE A 27 -94.22 49.22 13.91
CA PHE A 27 -94.23 50.68 14.00
C PHE A 27 -94.96 51.32 12.81
N LEU A 28 -94.74 50.85 11.59
CA LEU A 28 -95.42 51.34 10.39
C LEU A 28 -96.91 51.02 10.41
N ASP A 29 -97.31 49.85 10.89
CA ASP A 29 -98.71 49.43 10.98
C ASP A 29 -99.48 50.27 12.01
N VAL A 30 -98.89 50.52 13.19
CA VAL A 30 -99.44 51.47 14.17
C VAL A 30 -99.56 52.87 13.55
N THR A 31 -98.55 53.31 12.81
CA THR A 31 -98.58 54.62 12.14
C THR A 31 -99.71 54.69 11.11
N LEU A 32 -99.88 53.66 10.28
CA LEU A 32 -100.96 53.53 9.30
C LEU A 32 -102.34 53.54 9.96
N HIS A 33 -102.54 52.70 10.99
CA HIS A 33 -103.81 52.64 11.72
C HIS A 33 -104.14 53.99 12.38
N THR A 34 -103.13 54.71 12.88
CA THR A 34 -103.33 56.05 13.47
C THR A 34 -103.73 57.07 12.38
N LEU A 35 -103.14 56.98 11.19
CA LEU A 35 -103.50 57.80 10.03
C LEU A 35 -104.91 57.47 9.51
N GLU A 36 -105.30 56.19 9.48
CA GLU A 36 -106.64 55.75 9.07
C GLU A 36 -107.73 56.21 10.05
N ASN A 37 -107.51 56.09 11.35
CA ASN A 37 -108.42 56.62 12.37
C ASN A 37 -108.63 58.13 12.20
N LYS A 38 -107.54 58.87 11.90
CA LYS A 38 -107.61 60.31 11.65
C LYS A 38 -108.41 60.66 10.38
N LYS A 39 -108.33 59.82 9.33
CA LYS A 39 -109.12 59.99 8.10
C LYS A 39 -110.62 59.88 8.37
N ASN A 40 -111.03 59.01 9.31
CA ASN A 40 -112.43 58.75 9.64
C ASN A 40 -113.03 59.78 10.63
N GLU A 41 -112.21 60.48 11.42
CA GLU A 41 -112.64 61.56 12.35
C GLU A 41 -111.79 62.84 12.21
N PRO A 42 -112.00 63.65 11.15
CA PRO A 42 -111.08 64.74 10.77
C PRO A 42 -111.05 65.96 11.72
N GLY A 43 -111.98 66.04 12.69
CA GLY A 43 -112.13 67.20 13.58
C GLY A 43 -111.36 67.14 14.92
N GLN A 44 -110.73 66.02 15.27
CA GLN A 44 -109.97 65.90 16.53
C GLN A 44 -108.45 66.08 16.32
N LYS A 45 -107.79 66.82 17.23
CA LYS A 45 -106.32 66.94 17.25
C LYS A 45 -105.70 65.57 17.55
N SER A 46 -104.92 65.02 16.61
CA SER A 46 -104.20 63.76 16.86
C SER A 46 -103.26 63.87 18.05
N ALA A 47 -103.36 62.91 18.98
CA ALA A 47 -102.34 62.69 20.00
C ALA A 47 -101.01 62.28 19.32
N SER A 48 -99.88 62.67 19.90
CA SER A 48 -98.56 62.23 19.45
C SER A 48 -98.45 60.71 19.54
N LEU A 49 -97.89 60.06 18.51
CA LEU A 49 -97.58 58.64 18.52
C LEU A 49 -96.71 58.34 19.76
N LYS A 50 -97.20 57.46 20.64
CA LYS A 50 -96.49 57.04 21.87
C LYS A 50 -95.52 55.88 21.62
N THR A 51 -95.48 55.33 20.41
CA THR A 51 -94.55 54.26 20.04
C THR A 51 -93.14 54.83 19.87
N LYS A 52 -92.14 54.17 20.46
CA LYS A 52 -90.73 54.51 20.26
C LYS A 52 -90.37 54.28 18.79
N LEU A 53 -89.59 55.20 18.22
CA LEU A 53 -89.01 55.01 16.89
C LEU A 53 -88.07 53.78 16.96
N PRO A 54 -88.16 52.84 16.00
CA PRO A 54 -87.20 51.74 15.92
C PRO A 54 -85.78 52.28 15.82
N ASN A 55 -84.82 51.54 16.41
CA ASN A 55 -83.40 51.91 16.38
C ASN A 55 -82.84 51.94 14.93
N ASN A 56 -81.63 52.47 14.71
CA ASN A 56 -81.03 52.46 13.38
C ASN A 56 -80.42 51.08 13.03
N PHE A 57 -80.23 50.79 11.75
CA PHE A 57 -79.64 49.52 11.29
C PHE A 57 -78.11 49.44 11.49
N ASN A 58 -77.48 50.46 12.05
CA ASN A 58 -76.02 50.59 12.04
C ASN A 58 -75.33 49.52 12.87
N GLU A 59 -75.90 49.10 14.00
CA GLU A 59 -75.32 48.05 14.85
C GLU A 59 -75.30 46.68 14.15
N LEU A 60 -76.39 46.34 13.44
CA LEU A 60 -76.48 45.12 12.65
C LEU A 60 -75.53 45.16 11.45
N GLN A 61 -75.37 46.32 10.82
CA GLN A 61 -74.40 46.52 9.76
C GLN A 61 -72.96 46.28 10.26
N LEU A 62 -72.58 46.83 11.42
CA LEU A 62 -71.26 46.60 12.03
C LEU A 62 -71.02 45.12 12.35
N LEU A 63 -72.05 44.39 12.80
CA LEU A 63 -71.96 42.95 13.05
C LEU A 63 -71.70 42.16 11.76
N ILE A 64 -72.39 42.50 10.66
CA ILE A 64 -72.17 41.88 9.35
C ILE A 64 -70.75 42.15 8.85
N GLU A 65 -70.30 43.41 8.91
CA GLU A 65 -68.94 43.80 8.50
C GLU A 65 -67.88 43.08 9.33
N SER A 66 -68.09 42.96 10.64
CA SER A 66 -67.17 42.23 11.54
C SER A 66 -67.08 40.73 11.21
N LEU A 67 -68.20 40.11 10.83
CA LEU A 67 -68.23 38.70 10.44
C LEU A 67 -67.50 38.47 9.12
N GLN A 68 -67.67 39.38 8.15
CA GLN A 68 -66.95 39.35 6.89
C GLN A 68 -65.43 39.49 7.10
N LEU A 69 -64.99 40.42 7.95
CA LEU A 69 -63.57 40.59 8.28
C LEU A 69 -62.97 39.33 8.91
N LYS A 70 -63.65 38.74 9.90
CA LYS A 70 -63.22 37.49 10.53
C LYS A 70 -63.15 36.33 9.54
N GLN A 71 -64.09 36.25 8.60
CA GLN A 71 -64.07 35.22 7.55
C GLN A 71 -62.88 35.40 6.60
N ILE A 72 -62.59 36.63 6.20
CA ILE A 72 -61.45 36.96 5.32
C ILE A 72 -60.13 36.61 6.01
N GLU A 73 -59.98 37.00 7.27
CA GLU A 73 -58.78 36.70 8.07
C GLU A 73 -58.59 35.19 8.27
N PHE A 74 -59.65 34.47 8.62
CA PHE A 74 -59.61 33.02 8.74
C PHE A 74 -59.24 32.34 7.42
N THR A 75 -59.74 32.85 6.29
CA THR A 75 -59.42 32.30 4.97
C THR A 75 -57.97 32.56 4.56
N LYS A 76 -57.38 33.69 4.99
CA LYS A 76 -55.95 33.96 4.80
C LYS A 76 -55.09 32.98 5.59
N ASN A 77 -55.46 32.69 6.84
CA ASN A 77 -54.64 31.91 7.77
C ASN A 77 -54.94 30.39 7.76
N ILE A 78 -55.91 29.93 6.96
CA ILE A 78 -56.31 28.51 6.91
C ILE A 78 -55.17 27.56 6.49
N LYS A 79 -54.20 28.06 5.71
CA LYS A 79 -53.02 27.28 5.33
C LYS A 79 -52.13 27.03 6.54
N ASP A 80 -51.87 28.05 7.33
CA ASP A 80 -51.01 27.98 8.51
C ASP A 80 -51.66 27.14 9.62
N GLU A 81 -52.96 27.33 9.86
CA GLU A 81 -53.77 26.50 10.78
C GLU A 81 -53.72 25.01 10.41
N LYS A 82 -53.79 24.68 9.11
CA LYS A 82 -53.66 23.30 8.65
C LYS A 82 -52.26 22.74 8.89
N GLU A 83 -51.23 23.55 8.68
CA GLU A 83 -49.85 23.10 8.82
C GLU A 83 -49.47 22.93 10.31
N ASP A 84 -49.94 23.81 11.18
CA ASP A 84 -49.81 23.68 12.63
C ASP A 84 -50.56 22.44 13.14
N ALA A 85 -51.80 22.20 12.70
CA ALA A 85 -52.55 21.00 13.06
C ALA A 85 -51.85 19.71 12.62
N LYS A 86 -51.32 19.66 11.39
CA LYS A 86 -50.51 18.52 10.91
C LYS A 86 -49.27 18.33 11.77
N THR A 87 -48.59 19.41 12.12
CA THR A 87 -47.37 19.38 12.95
C THR A 87 -47.68 18.83 14.34
N LYS A 88 -48.76 19.29 14.97
CA LYS A 88 -49.25 18.78 16.26
C LYS A 88 -49.59 17.28 16.21
N VAL A 89 -50.29 16.83 15.16
CA VAL A 89 -50.60 15.40 14.97
C VAL A 89 -49.32 14.59 14.76
N ARG A 90 -48.38 15.08 13.96
CA ARG A 90 -47.09 14.43 13.73
C ARG A 90 -46.31 14.28 15.04
N PHE A 91 -46.19 15.35 15.84
CA PHE A 91 -45.51 15.29 17.14
C PHE A 91 -46.20 14.37 18.13
N ASN A 92 -47.54 14.33 18.16
CA ASN A 92 -48.27 13.37 18.99
C ASN A 92 -47.96 11.92 18.59
N MET A 93 -47.93 11.63 17.29
CA MET A 93 -47.59 10.31 16.76
C MET A 93 -46.16 9.90 17.14
N ILE A 94 -45.20 10.82 17.01
CA ILE A 94 -43.80 10.60 17.42
C ILE A 94 -43.73 10.31 18.93
N TRP A 95 -44.41 11.11 19.75
CA TRP A 95 -44.44 10.92 21.20
C TRP A 95 -45.04 9.56 21.59
N LYS A 96 -46.12 9.12 20.94
CA LYS A 96 -46.71 7.79 21.17
C LYS A 96 -45.74 6.68 20.80
N LEU A 97 -45.11 6.75 19.62
CA LEU A 97 -44.13 5.74 19.19
C LEU A 97 -42.91 5.66 20.11
N LEU A 98 -42.51 6.77 20.74
CA LEU A 98 -41.44 6.80 21.72
C LEU A 98 -41.84 6.20 23.08
N ASN A 99 -43.10 6.38 23.52
CA ASN A 99 -43.57 5.92 24.84
C ASN A 99 -44.19 4.51 24.83
N GLU A 100 -44.84 4.10 23.74
CA GLU A 100 -45.34 2.73 23.56
C GLU A 100 -44.18 1.74 23.26
N ASP A 101 -42.99 2.30 22.99
CA ASP A 101 -41.68 1.66 22.85
C ASP A 101 -41.60 0.31 22.11
N PRO A 102 -42.25 0.12 20.94
CA PRO A 102 -42.08 -1.09 20.14
C PRO A 102 -40.64 -1.25 19.60
N PHE A 103 -39.82 -0.20 19.64
CA PHE A 103 -38.49 -0.17 19.05
C PHE A 103 -37.33 -0.15 20.07
N GLN A 104 -37.63 -0.10 21.37
CA GLN A 104 -36.66 0.04 22.47
C GLN A 104 -35.73 1.23 22.28
N TYR A 105 -36.30 2.40 21.93
CA TYR A 105 -35.52 3.58 21.55
C TYR A 105 -34.62 4.05 22.69
N ASN A 106 -35.18 4.21 23.90
CA ASN A 106 -34.42 4.68 25.06
C ASN A 106 -33.26 3.73 25.40
N THR A 107 -33.51 2.41 25.40
CA THR A 107 -32.48 1.40 25.64
C THR A 107 -31.39 1.41 24.57
N LYS A 108 -31.74 1.59 23.29
CA LYS A 108 -30.76 1.71 22.20
C LYS A 108 -29.96 3.02 22.29
N HIS A 109 -30.61 4.11 22.67
CA HIS A 109 -29.97 5.41 22.85
C HIS A 109 -28.96 5.37 24.02
N GLU A 110 -29.32 4.76 25.14
CA GLU A 110 -28.38 4.52 26.25
C GLU A 110 -27.19 3.65 25.82
N LYS A 111 -27.44 2.55 25.08
CA LYS A 111 -26.37 1.71 24.53
C LYS A 111 -25.45 2.49 23.60
N LEU A 112 -26.01 3.36 22.75
CA LEU A 112 -25.23 4.21 21.85
C LEU A 112 -24.34 5.16 22.63
N LEU A 113 -24.87 5.83 23.67
CA LEU A 113 -24.10 6.73 24.52
C LEU A 113 -22.95 6.02 25.24
N ILE A 114 -23.20 4.81 25.76
CA ILE A 114 -22.18 3.98 26.41
C ILE A 114 -21.10 3.55 25.42
N GLN A 115 -21.48 3.23 24.17
CA GLN A 115 -20.52 2.85 23.15
C GLN A 115 -19.68 4.06 22.69
N GLN A 116 -20.31 5.22 22.53
CA GLN A 116 -19.62 6.47 22.19
C GLN A 116 -18.62 6.87 23.27
N SER A 117 -18.98 6.75 24.55
CA SER A 117 -18.05 7.07 25.64
C SER A 117 -16.86 6.12 25.67
N LYS A 118 -17.08 4.80 25.44
CA LYS A 118 -15.99 3.83 25.29
C LYS A 118 -15.07 4.15 24.11
N THR A 119 -15.64 4.47 22.94
CA THR A 119 -14.86 4.85 21.76
C THR A 119 -14.02 6.09 22.02
N ASN A 120 -14.57 7.11 22.69
CA ASN A 120 -13.82 8.32 23.04
C ASN A 120 -12.68 8.03 24.01
N LEU A 121 -12.89 7.17 25.02
CA LEU A 121 -11.84 6.75 25.95
C LEU A 121 -10.71 6.00 25.22
N LEU A 122 -11.05 5.02 24.38
CA LEU A 122 -10.08 4.29 23.55
C LEU A 122 -9.31 5.21 22.60
N GLN A 123 -9.97 6.23 22.05
CA GLN A 123 -9.32 7.21 21.18
C GLN A 123 -8.32 8.08 21.98
N GLN A 124 -8.68 8.49 23.20
CA GLN A 124 -7.77 9.23 24.09
C GLN A 124 -6.55 8.38 24.46
N GLU A 125 -6.76 7.11 24.86
CA GLU A 125 -5.66 6.17 25.14
C GLU A 125 -4.74 6.00 23.92
N TYR A 126 -5.31 5.84 22.73
CA TYR A 126 -4.54 5.76 21.49
C TYR A 126 -3.71 7.03 21.23
N ASP A 127 -4.32 8.21 21.37
CA ASP A 127 -3.65 9.49 21.14
C ASP A 127 -2.51 9.72 22.14
N ASP A 128 -2.68 9.29 23.39
CA ASP A 128 -1.65 9.40 24.43
C ASP A 128 -0.48 8.43 24.18
N VAL A 129 -0.76 7.19 23.78
CA VAL A 129 0.28 6.23 23.34
C VAL A 129 1.05 6.77 22.13
N ILE A 130 0.37 7.42 21.17
CA ILE A 130 1.02 8.03 20.01
C ILE A 130 1.93 9.21 20.44
N LYS A 131 1.50 10.04 21.41
CA LYS A 131 2.35 11.10 21.97
C LYS A 131 3.57 10.52 22.68
N GLU A 132 3.42 9.46 23.46
CA GLU A 132 4.53 8.77 24.12
C GLU A 132 5.53 8.20 23.10
N ILE A 133 5.03 7.49 22.08
CA ILE A 133 5.88 6.99 20.98
C ILE A 133 6.65 8.13 20.31
N LYS A 134 6.01 9.27 20.07
CA LYS A 134 6.66 10.44 19.48
C LYS A 134 7.73 11.02 20.41
N SER A 135 7.44 11.11 21.71
CA SER A 135 8.41 11.53 22.73
C SER A 135 9.63 10.61 22.77
N TYR A 136 9.43 9.29 22.84
CA TYR A 136 10.52 8.31 22.81
C TYR A 136 11.33 8.35 21.52
N ARG A 137 10.70 8.59 20.36
CA ARG A 137 11.42 8.79 19.09
C ARG A 137 12.29 10.05 19.10
N ASN A 138 11.78 11.14 19.66
CA ASN A 138 12.53 12.39 19.80
C ASN A 138 13.72 12.19 20.73
N GLN A 139 13.51 11.58 21.91
CA GLN A 139 14.57 11.24 22.85
C GLN A 139 15.61 10.32 22.22
N ARG A 140 15.20 9.29 21.47
CA ARG A 140 16.11 8.42 20.72
C ARG A 140 16.94 9.22 19.71
N THR A 141 16.32 10.14 18.98
CA THR A 141 17.00 10.98 17.99
C THR A 141 18.00 11.93 18.64
N GLU A 142 17.66 12.48 19.80
CA GLU A 142 18.51 13.39 20.56
C GLU A 142 19.70 12.64 21.20
N LEU A 143 19.45 11.46 21.76
CA LEU A 143 20.51 10.54 22.21
C LEU A 143 21.42 10.11 21.06
N LEU A 144 20.86 9.78 19.88
CA LEU A 144 21.63 9.45 18.68
C LEU A 144 22.49 10.63 18.19
N LYS A 145 21.98 11.86 18.24
CA LYS A 145 22.78 13.08 17.93
C LYS A 145 23.90 13.30 18.95
N GLN A 146 23.67 12.99 20.22
CA GLN A 146 24.69 13.06 21.27
C GLN A 146 25.71 11.91 21.16
N THR A 147 25.35 10.78 20.53
CA THR A 147 26.22 9.64 20.24
C THR A 147 26.75 9.62 18.80
N GLN A 148 26.46 10.64 17.98
CA GLN A 148 27.14 10.92 16.71
C GLN A 148 28.56 11.42 17.01
N ASP A 149 29.35 10.54 17.60
CA ASP A 149 30.79 10.59 17.55
C ASP A 149 31.12 10.34 16.07
N GLU A 150 31.75 11.30 15.39
CA GLU A 150 32.19 11.16 13.98
C GLU A 150 33.04 9.87 13.81
N ASN A 151 33.64 9.38 14.90
CA ASN A 151 34.35 8.10 14.96
C ASN A 151 33.46 6.85 14.87
N MET A 152 32.16 6.88 15.19
CA MET A 152 31.33 5.68 15.30
C MET A 152 31.15 4.96 13.96
N ALA A 153 30.85 5.71 12.89
CA ALA A 153 30.73 5.16 11.54
C ALA A 153 32.07 4.57 11.08
N ALA A 154 33.17 5.31 11.24
CA ALA A 154 34.51 4.83 10.92
C ALA A 154 34.89 3.56 11.71
N ASN A 155 34.59 3.51 13.00
CA ASN A 155 34.85 2.35 13.86
C ASN A 155 34.06 1.10 13.40
N GLN A 156 32.80 1.28 13.02
CA GLN A 156 31.95 0.20 12.52
C GLN A 156 32.42 -0.28 11.14
N ILE A 157 32.79 0.65 10.24
CA ILE A 157 33.39 0.33 8.94
C ILE A 157 34.68 -0.47 9.16
N ASN A 158 35.61 0.05 9.98
CA ASN A 158 36.87 -0.62 10.29
C ASN A 158 36.67 -2.03 10.87
N LYS A 159 35.63 -2.24 11.69
CA LYS A 159 35.29 -3.56 12.21
C LYS A 159 34.88 -4.53 11.10
N LEU A 160 34.07 -4.09 10.13
CA LEU A 160 33.65 -4.90 8.99
C LEU A 160 34.82 -5.18 8.04
N LEU A 161 35.64 -4.17 7.75
CA LEU A 161 36.82 -4.29 6.89
C LEU A 161 37.82 -5.30 7.48
N LYS A 162 38.17 -5.18 8.77
CA LYS A 162 39.04 -6.14 9.47
C LYS A 162 38.45 -7.55 9.51
N GLY A 163 37.15 -7.66 9.76
CA GLY A 163 36.45 -8.95 9.82
C GLY A 163 36.40 -9.69 8.48
N SER A 164 36.57 -8.99 7.36
CA SER A 164 36.59 -9.58 6.01
C SER A 164 37.90 -10.27 5.64
N GLY A 165 38.97 -10.06 6.41
CA GLY A 165 40.26 -10.76 6.23
C GLY A 165 41.14 -10.30 5.06
N GLY A 166 40.64 -9.40 4.19
CA GLY A 166 41.38 -8.88 3.03
C GLY A 166 41.95 -7.48 3.19
N ILE A 167 41.54 -6.73 4.22
CA ILE A 167 41.83 -5.28 4.34
C ILE A 167 42.77 -5.01 5.51
N THR A 168 43.89 -4.38 5.18
CA THR A 168 44.97 -4.03 6.11
C THR A 168 44.91 -2.59 6.60
N PHE A 169 44.03 -1.77 5.99
CA PHE A 169 43.89 -0.36 6.33
C PHE A 169 42.65 -0.07 7.19
N GLU A 170 42.66 1.10 7.82
CA GLU A 170 41.61 1.62 8.68
C GLU A 170 41.34 3.09 8.34
N LEU A 171 40.10 3.52 8.51
CA LEU A 171 39.69 4.92 8.43
C LEU A 171 39.95 5.58 9.79
N LYS A 172 40.74 6.65 9.80
CA LYS A 172 40.97 7.49 11.00
C LYS A 172 40.49 8.91 10.73
N LEU A 173 39.70 9.45 11.64
CA LEU A 173 39.24 10.83 11.58
C LEU A 173 40.44 11.79 11.63
N ASN A 174 40.46 12.78 10.73
CA ASN A 174 41.46 13.83 10.72
C ASN A 174 41.03 14.98 11.65
N GLU A 175 41.56 14.98 12.87
CA GLU A 175 41.26 15.98 13.89
C GLU A 175 41.75 17.39 13.49
N ASP A 176 42.82 17.50 12.70
CA ASP A 176 43.39 18.79 12.27
C ASP A 176 42.52 19.51 11.21
N ALA A 177 41.83 18.75 10.36
CA ALA A 177 40.82 19.27 9.44
C ALA A 177 39.54 19.76 10.15
N SER A 178 39.34 19.30 11.39
CA SER A 178 38.19 19.62 12.23
C SER A 178 38.27 21.02 12.88
N ASN A 179 39.42 21.71 12.75
CA ASN A 179 39.63 23.11 13.17
C ASN A 179 39.02 24.15 12.21
N GLY A 180 37.81 23.89 11.70
CA GLY A 180 36.90 24.96 11.27
C GLY A 180 36.68 25.18 9.77
N LYS A 181 37.11 24.28 8.86
CA LYS A 181 36.73 24.40 7.43
C LYS A 181 36.16 23.15 6.76
N GLN A 182 36.45 21.93 7.21
CA GLN A 182 35.85 20.71 6.67
C GLN A 182 35.67 19.65 7.77
N LYS A 183 34.42 19.42 8.20
CA LYS A 183 34.08 18.29 9.08
C LYS A 183 33.97 17.00 8.26
N GLY A 184 34.33 15.85 8.85
CA GLY A 184 34.19 14.54 8.22
C GLY A 184 35.29 14.13 7.22
N VAL A 185 36.53 14.62 7.40
CA VAL A 185 37.68 14.18 6.61
C VAL A 185 38.34 12.98 7.30
N TYR A 186 38.50 11.87 6.57
CA TYR A 186 39.13 10.66 7.07
C TYR A 186 40.41 10.36 6.30
N ASN A 187 41.47 10.05 7.03
CA ASN A 187 42.71 9.53 6.46
C ASN A 187 42.67 8.00 6.50
N ILE A 188 43.29 7.38 5.49
CA ILE A 188 43.47 5.93 5.46
C ILE A 188 44.81 5.62 6.12
N ILE A 189 44.81 4.79 7.15
CA ILE A 189 46.02 4.34 7.84
C ILE A 189 46.20 2.85 7.70
N GLU A 190 47.43 2.36 7.63
CA GLU A 190 47.78 0.94 7.55
C GLU A 190 48.87 0.62 8.55
N LYS A 191 48.89 -0.60 9.11
CA LYS A 191 50.00 -1.05 9.95
C LYS A 191 51.19 -1.49 9.11
N ASN A 192 52.35 -0.91 9.36
CA ASN A 192 53.60 -1.40 8.80
C ASN A 192 54.03 -2.73 9.46
N LYS A 193 55.13 -3.32 8.99
CA LYS A 193 55.66 -4.60 9.50
C LYS A 193 56.05 -4.54 10.99
N ASP A 194 56.36 -3.35 11.48
CA ASP A 194 56.75 -3.08 12.87
C ASP A 194 55.53 -2.78 13.77
N GLY A 195 54.32 -2.77 13.21
CA GLY A 195 53.06 -2.56 13.91
C GLY A 195 52.65 -1.09 14.08
N GLU A 196 53.41 -0.15 13.51
CA GLU A 196 53.11 1.29 13.53
C GLU A 196 52.14 1.67 12.42
N TYR A 197 51.25 2.63 12.69
CA TYR A 197 50.32 3.13 11.69
C TYR A 197 50.98 4.17 10.79
N ILE A 198 50.93 3.93 9.48
CA ILE A 198 51.36 4.86 8.44
C ILE A 198 50.17 5.33 7.61
N GLU A 199 50.22 6.55 7.10
CA GLU A 199 49.17 7.07 6.20
C GLU A 199 49.34 6.50 4.79
N ARG A 200 48.25 5.95 4.25
CA ARG A 200 48.18 5.38 2.91
C ARG A 200 47.39 6.31 1.99
N ASN A 201 47.95 6.64 0.83
CA ASN A 201 47.28 7.49 -0.15
C ASN A 201 46.07 6.75 -0.76
N ILE A 202 44.92 7.41 -0.87
CA ILE A 202 43.71 6.83 -1.47
C ILE A 202 43.92 6.32 -2.91
N SER A 203 44.86 6.91 -3.65
CA SER A 203 45.23 6.50 -5.01
C SER A 203 45.88 5.11 -5.04
N SER A 204 46.42 4.65 -3.91
CA SER A 204 47.01 3.31 -3.77
C SER A 204 46.00 2.22 -3.43
N LEU A 205 44.74 2.58 -3.14
CA LEU A 205 43.66 1.60 -3.00
C LEU A 205 43.29 1.04 -4.37
N SER A 206 43.08 -0.27 -4.41
CA SER A 206 42.42 -0.94 -5.54
C SER A 206 40.99 -0.43 -5.73
N ASP A 207 40.44 -0.61 -6.92
CA ASP A 207 39.07 -0.18 -7.22
C ASP A 207 38.03 -0.90 -6.37
N GLY A 208 38.32 -2.15 -5.98
CA GLY A 208 37.46 -2.90 -5.08
C GLY A 208 37.55 -2.47 -3.62
N GLU A 209 38.74 -2.12 -3.11
CA GLU A 209 38.90 -1.46 -1.79
C GLU A 209 38.16 -0.12 -1.73
N LYS A 210 38.21 0.68 -2.81
CA LYS A 210 37.45 1.93 -2.91
C LYS A 210 35.94 1.67 -2.91
N ASN A 211 35.50 0.67 -3.67
CA ASN A 211 34.08 0.31 -3.77
C ASN A 211 33.51 -0.14 -2.42
N ILE A 212 34.20 -1.03 -1.70
CA ILE A 212 33.69 -1.51 -0.40
C ILE A 212 33.63 -0.41 0.65
N VAL A 213 34.63 0.48 0.70
CA VAL A 213 34.62 1.62 1.61
C VAL A 213 33.46 2.56 1.27
N ALA A 214 33.28 2.91 0.00
CA ALA A 214 32.17 3.77 -0.43
C ALA A 214 30.80 3.12 -0.15
N PHE A 215 30.66 1.83 -0.41
CA PHE A 215 29.44 1.07 -0.13
C PHE A 215 29.10 1.06 1.37
N LEU A 216 30.05 0.72 2.23
CA LEU A 216 29.81 0.70 3.67
C LEU A 216 29.52 2.10 4.20
N TRP A 217 30.26 3.10 3.73
CA TRP A 217 30.01 4.50 4.08
C TRP A 217 28.58 4.92 3.72
N PHE A 218 28.13 4.60 2.50
CA PHE A 218 26.77 4.86 2.06
C PHE A 218 25.74 4.20 2.97
N ILE A 219 25.90 2.92 3.30
CA ILE A 219 25.02 2.19 4.23
C ILE A 219 24.93 2.90 5.59
N TYR A 220 26.05 3.31 6.19
CA TYR A 220 26.04 4.00 7.47
C TYR A 220 25.42 5.40 7.37
N SER A 221 25.66 6.12 6.27
CA SER A 221 25.02 7.43 6.04
C SER A 221 23.49 7.34 5.93
N LEU A 222 22.94 6.22 5.45
CA LEU A 222 21.50 6.01 5.39
C LEU A 222 20.89 6.01 6.80
N ASP A 223 21.63 5.53 7.80
CA ASP A 223 21.21 5.53 9.20
C ASP A 223 21.24 6.92 9.83
N GLU A 224 22.13 7.81 9.39
CA GLU A 224 22.17 9.21 9.85
C GLU A 224 20.96 10.03 9.36
N VAL A 225 20.41 9.67 8.20
CA VAL A 225 19.23 10.32 7.60
C VAL A 225 17.91 9.92 8.30
N LYS A 226 17.96 9.14 9.40
CA LYS A 226 16.79 8.73 10.23
C LYS A 226 15.99 9.91 10.82
N SER A 227 16.43 11.16 10.67
CA SER A 227 15.70 12.36 11.11
C SER A 227 14.58 12.84 10.18
N SER A 228 14.43 12.27 8.97
CA SER A 228 13.35 12.65 8.06
C SER A 228 12.14 11.72 8.21
N GLU A 229 10.95 12.28 8.43
CA GLU A 229 9.66 11.56 8.56
C GLU A 229 9.19 10.84 7.26
N LYS A 230 10.05 10.70 6.25
CA LYS A 230 9.69 10.21 4.91
C LYS A 230 10.23 8.81 4.65
N ASP A 231 9.44 8.00 3.94
CA ASP A 231 9.87 6.69 3.44
C ASP A 231 11.03 6.88 2.44
N LYS A 232 12.13 6.16 2.65
CA LYS A 232 13.32 6.22 1.79
C LYS A 232 13.17 5.31 0.57
N VAL A 233 13.70 5.78 -0.55
CA VAL A 233 13.90 4.98 -1.77
C VAL A 233 15.40 4.91 -2.02
N ILE A 234 15.94 3.69 -2.03
CA ILE A 234 17.38 3.42 -2.13
C ILE A 234 17.61 2.58 -3.39
N LEU A 235 18.57 3.00 -4.22
CA LEU A 235 18.95 2.32 -5.44
C LEU A 235 20.44 1.96 -5.38
N PHE A 236 20.74 0.67 -5.48
CA PHE A 236 22.08 0.15 -5.74
C PHE A 236 22.16 -0.24 -7.21
N ASP A 237 22.94 0.51 -7.99
CA ASP A 237 23.26 0.16 -9.38
C ASP A 237 24.59 -0.58 -9.40
N ASP A 238 24.51 -1.89 -9.54
CA ASP A 238 25.64 -2.82 -9.55
C ASP A 238 26.62 -2.61 -8.39
N PRO A 239 26.20 -2.91 -7.15
CA PRO A 239 27.00 -2.63 -5.95
C PRO A 239 28.33 -3.41 -5.89
N MET A 240 28.53 -4.34 -6.82
CA MET A 240 29.72 -5.16 -6.98
C MET A 240 30.54 -4.71 -8.19
N ASN A 241 31.84 -4.49 -8.01
CA ASN A 241 32.77 -4.47 -9.13
C ASN A 241 33.26 -5.89 -9.44
N SER A 242 33.31 -6.26 -10.72
CA SER A 242 33.55 -7.63 -11.22
C SER A 242 34.91 -8.26 -10.87
N ASN A 243 35.82 -7.52 -10.25
CA ASN A 243 37.19 -7.95 -9.95
C ASN A 243 37.43 -8.32 -8.48
N ASP A 244 36.41 -8.26 -7.62
CA ASP A 244 36.63 -8.40 -6.17
C ASP A 244 35.75 -9.47 -5.52
N ASP A 245 36.08 -10.73 -5.81
CA ASP A 245 35.52 -11.92 -5.16
C ASP A 245 35.69 -11.87 -3.62
N GLY A 246 36.68 -11.12 -3.12
CA GLY A 246 36.98 -11.01 -1.69
C GLY A 246 35.91 -10.27 -0.88
N TYR A 247 35.24 -9.27 -1.46
CA TYR A 247 34.26 -8.44 -0.74
C TYR A 247 32.80 -8.72 -1.10
N GLN A 248 32.56 -9.60 -2.08
CA GLN A 248 31.21 -9.90 -2.54
C GLN A 248 30.29 -10.37 -1.42
N TYR A 249 30.77 -11.29 -0.59
CA TYR A 249 29.98 -11.82 0.51
C TYR A 249 29.71 -10.80 1.61
N LEU A 250 30.63 -9.85 1.83
CA LEU A 250 30.41 -8.75 2.78
C LEU A 250 29.27 -7.84 2.29
N ILE A 251 29.27 -7.46 1.01
CA ILE A 251 28.22 -6.64 0.41
C ILE A 251 26.86 -7.36 0.49
N ILE A 252 26.81 -8.65 0.14
CA ILE A 252 25.59 -9.47 0.25
C ILE A 252 25.08 -9.49 1.69
N ALA A 253 25.96 -9.73 2.67
CA ALA A 253 25.59 -9.81 4.07
C ALA A 253 25.04 -8.47 4.60
N VAL A 254 25.68 -7.36 4.24
CA VAL A 254 25.26 -6.02 4.64
C VAL A 254 23.92 -5.65 4.01
N LEU A 255 23.72 -5.89 2.71
CA LEU A 255 22.43 -5.64 2.04
C LEU A 255 21.30 -6.50 2.62
N SER A 256 21.57 -7.78 2.86
CA SER A 256 20.58 -8.70 3.43
C SER A 256 20.15 -8.26 4.82
N LYS A 257 21.12 -7.83 5.66
CA LYS A 257 20.84 -7.28 6.98
C LYS A 257 20.05 -5.96 6.89
N TYR A 258 20.47 -5.04 6.02
CA TYR A 258 19.78 -3.77 5.84
C TYR A 258 18.31 -3.96 5.45
N TRP A 259 18.03 -4.84 4.48
CA TRP A 259 16.67 -5.17 4.08
C TRP A 259 15.81 -5.73 5.23
N GLN A 260 16.39 -6.57 6.09
CA GLN A 260 15.69 -7.13 7.26
C GLN A 260 15.40 -6.07 8.33
N ASP A 261 16.34 -5.18 8.58
CA ASP A 261 16.23 -4.13 9.59
C ASP A 261 15.28 -2.99 9.15
N HIS A 262 15.07 -2.80 7.83
CA HIS A 262 14.31 -1.70 7.25
C HIS A 262 13.14 -2.13 6.34
N PRO A 263 12.14 -2.91 6.84
CA PRO A 263 11.08 -3.51 6.01
C PRO A 263 10.07 -2.51 5.41
N LYS A 264 10.14 -1.23 5.79
CA LYS A 264 9.25 -0.17 5.28
C LYS A 264 9.90 0.66 4.17
N GLU A 265 11.20 0.55 3.98
CA GLU A 265 11.93 1.31 2.95
C GLU A 265 11.86 0.59 1.60
N GLN A 266 11.90 1.35 0.49
CA GLN A 266 12.00 0.77 -0.85
C GLN A 266 13.47 0.60 -1.23
N LEU A 267 13.91 -0.65 -1.39
CA LEU A 267 15.25 -0.99 -1.87
C LEU A 267 15.17 -1.57 -3.28
N PHE A 268 15.96 -1.00 -4.19
CA PHE A 268 16.19 -1.50 -5.53
C PHE A 268 17.66 -1.91 -5.65
N VAL A 269 17.90 -3.15 -6.08
CA VAL A 269 19.25 -3.65 -6.39
C VAL A 269 19.27 -4.09 -7.83
N LEU A 270 20.09 -3.43 -8.64
CA LEU A 270 20.36 -3.76 -10.02
C LEU A 270 21.72 -4.43 -10.09
N THR A 271 21.84 -5.45 -10.92
CA THR A 271 23.13 -6.10 -11.16
C THR A 271 23.12 -6.78 -12.52
N HIS A 272 24.29 -6.88 -13.14
CA HIS A 272 24.52 -7.73 -14.30
C HIS A 272 25.14 -9.09 -13.91
N ASN A 273 25.48 -9.30 -12.63
CA ASN A 273 26.13 -10.50 -12.13
C ASN A 273 25.10 -11.52 -11.62
N ASN A 274 24.90 -12.59 -12.40
CA ASN A 274 23.98 -13.68 -12.04
C ASN A 274 24.35 -14.37 -10.72
N HIS A 275 25.64 -14.51 -10.42
CA HIS A 275 26.07 -15.13 -9.17
C HIS A 275 25.68 -14.24 -7.98
N PHE A 276 25.95 -12.95 -8.05
CA PHE A 276 25.54 -11.99 -7.02
C PHE A 276 24.01 -11.97 -6.84
N TYR A 277 23.25 -11.95 -7.94
CA TYR A 277 21.79 -12.08 -7.90
C TYR A 277 21.35 -13.33 -7.14
N ILE A 278 21.89 -14.52 -7.49
CA ILE A 278 21.50 -15.79 -6.85
C ILE A 278 21.85 -15.79 -5.35
N GLN A 279 22.97 -15.17 -4.96
CA GLN A 279 23.41 -15.15 -3.56
C GLN A 279 22.62 -14.17 -2.68
N ILE A 280 22.24 -13.00 -3.21
CA ILE A 280 21.38 -12.05 -2.48
C ILE A 280 19.90 -12.48 -2.52
N HIS A 281 19.54 -13.31 -3.50
CA HIS A 281 18.20 -13.85 -3.64
C HIS A 281 17.87 -14.77 -2.46
N PRO A 282 16.77 -14.53 -1.72
CA PRO A 282 16.42 -15.34 -0.57
C PRO A 282 16.06 -16.77 -0.98
N SER A 283 16.41 -17.77 -0.15
CA SER A 283 16.10 -19.18 -0.41
C SER A 283 14.60 -19.49 -0.53
N SER A 284 13.74 -18.60 -0.03
CA SER A 284 12.27 -18.69 -0.14
C SER A 284 11.71 -17.35 -0.62
N PRO A 285 11.81 -17.08 -1.93
CA PRO A 285 11.42 -15.81 -2.52
C PRO A 285 9.91 -15.57 -2.45
N LYS A 286 9.54 -14.37 -1.99
CA LYS A 286 8.15 -13.91 -1.90
C LYS A 286 7.79 -13.13 -3.16
N TYR A 287 7.58 -13.82 -4.27
CA TYR A 287 7.27 -13.21 -5.58
C TYR A 287 6.00 -12.36 -5.60
N ASP A 288 5.12 -12.54 -4.60
CA ASP A 288 3.91 -11.75 -4.37
C ASP A 288 4.20 -10.37 -3.75
N ARG A 289 5.30 -10.25 -2.99
CA ARG A 289 5.66 -9.02 -2.24
C ARG A 289 6.89 -8.32 -2.78
N VAL A 290 7.79 -9.05 -3.41
CA VAL A 290 9.06 -8.55 -3.95
C VAL A 290 9.03 -8.64 -5.48
N GLY A 291 9.40 -7.55 -6.13
CA GLY A 291 9.49 -7.48 -7.58
C GLY A 291 10.85 -7.98 -8.08
N TYR A 292 10.84 -9.05 -8.88
CA TYR A 292 12.03 -9.56 -9.56
C TYR A 292 11.90 -9.33 -11.07
N LEU A 293 12.87 -8.64 -11.67
CA LEU A 293 12.86 -8.23 -13.07
C LEU A 293 14.15 -8.68 -13.76
N HIS A 294 14.01 -9.38 -14.88
CA HIS A 294 15.12 -9.80 -15.73
C HIS A 294 15.09 -8.99 -17.03
N PHE A 295 16.13 -8.19 -17.23
CA PHE A 295 16.33 -7.39 -18.43
C PHE A 295 17.11 -8.22 -19.46
N GLN A 296 16.48 -8.57 -20.57
CA GLN A 296 17.07 -9.41 -21.61
C GLN A 296 17.29 -8.61 -22.89
N LYS A 297 18.48 -8.68 -23.47
CA LYS A 297 18.82 -8.02 -24.73
C LYS A 297 18.84 -9.04 -25.87
N ASN A 298 17.87 -8.96 -26.77
CA ASN A 298 17.87 -9.70 -28.04
C ASN A 298 17.45 -8.77 -29.17
N GLY A 299 18.40 -7.97 -29.66
CA GLY A 299 18.17 -6.82 -30.55
C GLY A 299 17.54 -5.61 -29.84
N LYS A 300 16.42 -5.81 -29.14
CA LYS A 300 15.76 -4.83 -28.24
C LYS A 300 15.76 -5.32 -26.80
N THR A 301 15.74 -4.41 -25.83
CA THR A 301 15.59 -4.73 -24.41
C THR A 301 14.16 -5.18 -24.13
N LYS A 302 14.01 -6.39 -23.60
CA LYS A 302 12.75 -6.93 -23.07
C LYS A 302 12.87 -7.04 -21.55
N VAL A 303 11.85 -6.57 -20.84
CA VAL A 303 11.77 -6.70 -19.39
C VAL A 303 10.83 -7.87 -19.08
N LYS A 304 11.36 -8.93 -18.49
CA LYS A 304 10.59 -10.09 -18.04
C LYS A 304 10.44 -10.03 -16.51
N ARG A 305 9.21 -9.96 -16.02
CA ARG A 305 8.93 -10.12 -14.59
C ARG A 305 9.00 -11.60 -14.21
N ILE A 306 9.72 -11.92 -13.16
CA ILE A 306 9.80 -13.28 -12.59
C ILE A 306 8.72 -13.40 -11.53
N THR A 307 7.84 -14.40 -11.67
CA THR A 307 6.70 -14.61 -10.76
C THR A 307 6.75 -15.92 -9.99
N LYS A 308 7.67 -16.82 -10.36
CA LYS A 308 7.87 -18.14 -9.76
C LYS A 308 9.30 -18.63 -9.97
N SER A 309 9.76 -19.51 -9.09
CA SER A 309 11.13 -20.06 -9.11
C SER A 309 11.52 -20.74 -10.42
N THR A 310 10.57 -21.34 -11.15
CA THR A 310 10.87 -21.96 -12.45
C THR A 310 11.24 -20.96 -13.55
N GLU A 311 10.88 -19.69 -13.40
CA GLU A 311 11.20 -18.61 -14.35
C GLU A 311 12.46 -17.83 -13.96
N ASP A 312 12.98 -18.10 -12.77
CA ASP A 312 14.09 -17.38 -12.15
C ASP A 312 15.44 -17.79 -12.74
N LEU A 313 16.47 -16.99 -12.45
CA LEU A 313 17.84 -17.29 -12.82
C LEU A 313 18.32 -18.53 -12.06
N LYS A 314 18.86 -19.49 -12.80
CA LYS A 314 19.36 -20.74 -12.23
C LYS A 314 20.88 -20.67 -12.02
N PRO A 315 21.43 -21.44 -11.07
CA PRO A 315 22.87 -21.65 -10.96
C PRO A 315 23.47 -22.09 -12.29
N VAL A 316 24.70 -21.66 -12.58
CA VAL A 316 25.41 -21.97 -13.84
C VAL A 316 25.37 -23.46 -14.16
N TYR A 317 25.53 -24.32 -13.16
CA TYR A 317 25.49 -25.77 -13.35
C TYR A 317 24.14 -26.24 -13.89
N ASP A 318 23.01 -25.73 -13.39
CA ASP A 318 21.67 -26.09 -13.87
C ASP A 318 21.45 -25.59 -15.31
N THR A 319 21.92 -24.38 -15.63
CA THR A 319 21.85 -23.81 -16.98
C THR A 319 22.59 -24.67 -18.00
N LEU A 320 23.74 -25.24 -17.64
CA LEU A 320 24.48 -26.15 -18.54
C LEU A 320 23.67 -27.38 -18.95
N TRP A 321 22.86 -27.92 -18.03
CA TRP A 321 21.98 -29.05 -18.33
C TRP A 321 20.81 -28.66 -19.25
N GLU A 322 20.24 -27.46 -19.05
CA GLU A 322 19.21 -26.93 -19.96
C GLU A 322 19.77 -26.69 -21.37
N GLU A 323 20.98 -26.11 -21.46
CA GLU A 323 21.69 -25.90 -22.72
C GLU A 323 21.98 -27.24 -23.42
N LEU A 324 22.34 -28.29 -22.66
CA LEU A 324 22.53 -29.63 -23.21
C LEU A 324 21.24 -30.22 -23.77
N ILE A 325 20.11 -30.10 -23.06
CA ILE A 325 18.81 -30.60 -23.51
C ILE A 325 18.33 -29.83 -24.74
N PHE A 326 18.49 -28.51 -24.75
CA PHE A 326 18.21 -27.69 -25.92
C PHE A 326 19.04 -28.14 -27.13
N ALA A 327 20.34 -28.36 -26.94
CA ALA A 327 21.23 -28.83 -27.99
C ALA A 327 20.82 -30.21 -28.51
N TYR A 328 20.46 -31.13 -27.62
CA TYR A 328 19.96 -32.46 -27.98
C TYR A 328 18.66 -32.39 -28.79
N ASN A 329 17.68 -31.61 -28.34
CA ASN A 329 16.37 -31.47 -28.98
C ASN A 329 16.47 -30.82 -30.38
N ASN A 330 17.45 -29.93 -30.58
CA ASN A 330 17.69 -29.24 -31.85
C ASN A 330 18.77 -29.90 -32.72
N ASN A 331 19.21 -31.11 -32.36
CA ASN A 331 20.24 -31.87 -33.08
C ASN A 331 21.55 -31.09 -33.30
N LYS A 332 21.98 -30.33 -32.28
CA LYS A 332 23.19 -29.49 -32.28
C LYS A 332 24.33 -30.21 -31.55
N THR A 333 24.94 -31.21 -32.19
CA THR A 333 25.95 -32.07 -31.56
C THR A 333 27.21 -31.31 -31.10
N VAL A 334 27.69 -30.32 -31.86
CA VAL A 334 28.80 -29.42 -31.45
C VAL A 334 28.51 -28.74 -30.09
N PHE A 335 27.28 -28.25 -29.90
CA PHE A 335 26.86 -27.63 -28.65
C PHE A 335 26.75 -28.66 -27.53
N MET A 336 26.32 -29.90 -27.82
CA MET A 336 26.30 -30.98 -26.83
C MET A 336 27.70 -31.29 -26.32
N TRP A 337 28.71 -31.39 -27.20
CA TRP A 337 30.10 -31.61 -26.80
C TRP A 337 30.59 -30.54 -25.82
N ASN A 338 30.32 -29.26 -26.11
CA ASN A 338 30.72 -28.17 -25.23
C ASN A 338 30.01 -28.22 -23.87
N ASN A 339 28.69 -28.43 -23.85
CA ASN A 339 27.91 -28.47 -22.61
C ASN A 339 28.29 -29.68 -21.74
N MET A 340 28.44 -30.87 -22.33
CA MET A 340 28.88 -32.06 -21.61
C MET A 340 30.25 -31.88 -20.97
N ARG A 341 31.20 -31.23 -21.67
CA ARG A 341 32.53 -30.93 -21.13
C ARG A 341 32.43 -30.03 -19.90
N ARG A 342 31.73 -28.89 -20.02
CA ARG A 342 31.54 -27.91 -18.94
C ARG A 342 30.80 -28.51 -17.74
N ILE A 343 29.85 -29.42 -17.98
CA ILE A 343 29.17 -30.18 -16.93
C ILE A 343 30.16 -31.06 -16.18
N LEU A 344 31.01 -31.84 -16.87
CA LEU A 344 32.00 -32.70 -16.21
C LEU A 344 33.07 -31.89 -15.47
N GLU A 345 33.51 -30.77 -16.04
CA GLU A 345 34.42 -29.84 -15.36
C GLU A 345 33.82 -29.33 -14.04
N THR A 346 32.56 -28.87 -14.08
CA THR A 346 31.86 -28.37 -12.89
C THR A 346 31.62 -29.49 -11.87
N TYR A 347 31.21 -30.67 -12.33
CA TYR A 347 30.98 -31.84 -11.48
C TYR A 347 32.28 -32.31 -10.82
N ASN A 348 33.38 -32.40 -11.57
CA ASN A 348 34.66 -32.85 -11.06
C ASN A 348 35.24 -31.88 -10.02
N ARG A 349 35.08 -30.57 -10.27
CA ARG A 349 35.49 -29.53 -9.31
C ARG A 349 34.73 -29.66 -8.00
N PHE A 350 33.42 -29.84 -8.07
CA PHE A 350 32.57 -29.93 -6.88
C PHE A 350 32.73 -31.25 -6.12
N ARG A 351 32.74 -32.38 -6.83
CA ARG A 351 32.72 -33.71 -6.22
C ARG A 351 34.09 -34.19 -5.78
N PHE A 352 35.14 -33.85 -6.53
CA PHE A 352 36.48 -34.42 -6.36
C PHE A 352 37.57 -33.36 -6.14
N MET A 353 37.24 -32.07 -6.12
CA MET A 353 38.18 -30.95 -5.95
C MET A 353 39.25 -30.89 -7.04
N ARG A 354 38.86 -31.14 -8.31
CA ARG A 354 39.78 -31.16 -9.45
C ARG A 354 39.28 -30.31 -10.62
N GLU A 355 40.19 -29.62 -11.28
CA GLU A 355 39.84 -28.64 -12.30
C GLU A 355 39.68 -29.24 -13.71
N SER A 356 40.47 -30.27 -14.04
CA SER A 356 40.48 -30.86 -15.38
C SER A 356 39.46 -32.00 -15.49
N PRO A 357 38.64 -32.07 -16.55
CA PRO A 357 37.73 -33.19 -16.72
C PRO A 357 38.48 -34.52 -16.91
N ASN A 358 39.75 -34.49 -17.38
CA ASN A 358 40.60 -35.69 -17.46
C ASN A 358 40.78 -36.38 -16.11
N ASP A 359 40.78 -35.61 -15.02
CA ASP A 359 41.06 -36.15 -13.70
C ASP A 359 39.89 -36.98 -13.15
N ILE A 360 38.71 -36.91 -13.76
CA ILE A 360 37.53 -37.67 -13.34
C ILE A 360 37.79 -39.19 -13.41
N ALA A 361 38.64 -39.61 -14.37
CA ALA A 361 38.96 -41.02 -14.58
C ALA A 361 39.81 -41.63 -13.47
N MET A 362 40.42 -40.82 -12.60
CA MET A 362 41.12 -41.34 -11.42
C MET A 362 40.15 -41.81 -10.32
N ASN A 363 38.88 -41.43 -10.42
CA ASN A 363 37.83 -41.85 -9.47
C ASN A 363 37.09 -43.11 -9.95
N LEU A 364 37.60 -43.77 -10.99
CA LEU A 364 37.08 -45.00 -11.55
C LEU A 364 38.04 -46.15 -11.27
N ASP A 365 37.49 -47.33 -11.05
CA ASP A 365 38.27 -48.58 -10.95
C ASP A 365 39.03 -48.82 -12.27
N ASP A 366 40.20 -49.45 -12.18
CA ASP A 366 41.06 -49.70 -13.35
C ASP A 366 40.53 -50.86 -14.19
N ASN A 367 39.57 -50.55 -15.07
CA ASN A 367 38.86 -51.50 -15.93
C ASN A 367 38.45 -50.87 -17.28
N GLU A 368 37.71 -51.58 -18.13
CA GLU A 368 37.29 -51.06 -19.43
C GLU A 368 36.46 -49.77 -19.32
N ASN A 369 35.71 -49.58 -18.22
CA ASN A 369 34.90 -48.37 -18.03
C ASN A 369 35.77 -47.11 -17.93
N LYS A 370 36.92 -47.19 -17.27
CA LYS A 370 37.88 -46.07 -17.20
C LYS A 370 38.42 -45.70 -18.58
N ILE A 371 38.69 -46.70 -19.44
CA ILE A 371 39.12 -46.49 -20.83
C ILE A 371 38.01 -45.78 -21.62
N LEU A 372 36.76 -46.21 -21.48
CA LEU A 372 35.61 -45.60 -22.15
C LEU A 372 35.43 -44.13 -21.73
N VAL A 373 35.56 -43.83 -20.44
CA VAL A 373 35.43 -42.46 -19.92
C VAL A 373 36.57 -41.57 -20.41
N LEU A 374 37.82 -42.05 -20.36
CA LEU A 374 38.98 -41.31 -20.90
C LEU A 374 38.83 -41.02 -22.40
N SER A 375 38.35 -42.00 -23.17
CA SER A 375 38.07 -41.85 -24.60
C SER A 375 37.01 -40.77 -24.86
N LEU A 376 35.93 -40.76 -24.08
CA LEU A 376 34.90 -39.73 -24.19
C LEU A 376 35.43 -38.35 -23.83
N ILE A 377 36.21 -38.20 -22.76
CA ILE A 377 36.75 -36.88 -22.35
C ILE A 377 37.69 -36.33 -23.42
N LYS A 378 38.56 -37.18 -23.97
CA LYS A 378 39.42 -36.77 -25.08
C LYS A 378 38.59 -36.32 -26.29
N SER A 379 37.50 -37.04 -26.58
CA SER A 379 36.55 -36.65 -27.64
C SER A 379 35.87 -35.31 -27.33
N LEU A 380 35.42 -35.10 -26.10
CA LEU A 380 34.82 -33.84 -25.63
C LEU A 380 35.80 -32.67 -25.79
N HIS A 381 37.06 -32.86 -25.40
CA HIS A 381 38.08 -31.83 -25.50
C HIS A 381 38.36 -31.41 -26.95
N VAL A 382 38.49 -32.38 -27.86
CA VAL A 382 38.76 -32.11 -29.29
C VAL A 382 37.55 -31.46 -29.96
N ASN A 383 36.36 -32.04 -29.80
CA ASN A 383 35.16 -31.55 -30.50
C ASN A 383 34.63 -30.22 -29.93
N SER A 384 34.90 -29.89 -28.66
CA SER A 384 34.53 -28.59 -28.08
C SER A 384 35.43 -27.43 -28.53
N HIS A 385 36.68 -27.68 -28.93
CA HIS A 385 37.56 -26.64 -29.51
C HIS A 385 37.44 -26.59 -31.04
N VAL A 386 37.60 -27.72 -31.71
CA VAL A 386 37.61 -27.78 -33.18
C VAL A 386 36.22 -27.59 -33.78
N GLY A 387 35.19 -28.16 -33.15
CA GLY A 387 33.82 -28.05 -33.63
C GLY A 387 33.24 -26.64 -33.48
N TYR A 388 33.71 -25.86 -32.50
CA TYR A 388 33.23 -24.49 -32.30
C TYR A 388 33.82 -23.49 -33.31
N GLU A 389 35.07 -23.71 -33.74
CA GLU A 389 35.75 -22.88 -34.74
C GLU A 389 35.28 -23.19 -36.17
N ALA A 390 34.91 -24.44 -36.46
CA ALA A 390 34.50 -24.90 -37.79
C ALA A 390 32.98 -25.09 -37.97
N ASP A 391 32.19 -24.95 -36.90
CA ASP A 391 30.75 -25.29 -36.81
C ASP A 391 30.39 -26.64 -37.47
N MET A 392 31.31 -27.61 -37.35
CA MET A 392 31.21 -28.92 -37.98
C MET A 392 31.57 -30.03 -36.98
N ASP A 393 30.69 -31.01 -36.84
CA ASP A 393 30.95 -32.21 -36.04
C ASP A 393 31.84 -33.18 -36.83
N ILE A 394 33.06 -33.38 -36.35
CA ILE A 394 34.05 -34.27 -36.97
C ILE A 394 34.05 -35.68 -36.34
N SER A 395 33.19 -35.94 -35.35
CA SER A 395 33.16 -37.19 -34.59
C SER A 395 32.38 -38.32 -35.27
N GLY A 396 31.42 -37.99 -36.14
CA GLY A 396 30.50 -38.94 -36.76
C GLY A 396 29.51 -39.62 -35.81
N LYS A 397 29.43 -39.19 -34.54
CA LYS A 397 28.47 -39.74 -33.56
C LYS A 397 27.10 -39.09 -33.69
N THR A 398 26.06 -39.90 -33.54
CA THR A 398 24.69 -39.39 -33.37
C THR A 398 24.51 -38.75 -32.00
N ARG A 399 23.53 -37.86 -31.86
CA ARG A 399 23.18 -37.25 -30.57
C ARG A 399 22.79 -38.29 -29.51
N GLU A 400 22.15 -39.39 -29.91
CA GLU A 400 21.76 -40.50 -29.04
C GLU A 400 22.99 -41.24 -28.51
N GLN A 401 23.93 -41.61 -29.40
CA GLN A 401 25.18 -42.26 -28.99
C GLN A 401 26.03 -41.38 -28.08
N LEU A 402 26.03 -40.07 -28.33
CA LEU A 402 26.74 -39.11 -27.49
C LEU A 402 26.12 -39.02 -26.10
N LEU A 403 24.79 -38.92 -26.02
CA LEU A 403 24.06 -38.89 -24.75
C LEU A 403 24.25 -40.17 -23.94
N ASP A 404 24.19 -41.34 -24.58
CA ASP A 404 24.41 -42.63 -23.91
C ASP A 404 25.84 -42.74 -23.37
N ALA A 405 26.84 -42.34 -24.14
CA ALA A 405 28.22 -42.31 -23.68
C ALA A 405 28.38 -41.37 -22.47
N PHE A 406 27.72 -40.22 -22.49
CA PHE A 406 27.74 -39.25 -21.39
C PHE A 406 27.05 -39.79 -20.14
N ARG A 407 25.87 -40.41 -20.29
CA ARG A 407 25.13 -41.07 -19.19
C ARG A 407 25.97 -42.17 -18.52
N ASN A 408 26.71 -42.94 -19.32
CA ASN A 408 27.59 -43.98 -18.82
C ASN A 408 28.69 -43.45 -17.90
N VAL A 409 29.20 -42.22 -18.13
CA VAL A 409 30.16 -41.59 -17.20
C VAL A 409 29.58 -41.51 -15.79
N PHE A 410 28.36 -40.99 -15.65
CA PHE A 410 27.69 -40.87 -14.36
C PHE A 410 27.34 -42.23 -13.76
N LEU A 411 26.99 -43.22 -14.59
CA LEU A 411 26.79 -44.60 -14.13
C LEU A 411 28.06 -45.18 -13.51
N TYR A 412 29.20 -45.05 -14.18
CA TYR A 412 30.46 -45.60 -13.71
C TYR A 412 31.00 -44.86 -12.47
N LEU A 413 30.66 -43.58 -12.32
CA LEU A 413 30.93 -42.79 -11.11
C LEU A 413 29.95 -43.07 -9.97
N LYS A 414 29.00 -44.01 -10.13
CA LYS A 414 27.92 -44.31 -9.16
C LYS A 414 27.08 -43.07 -8.83
N ALA A 415 26.85 -42.22 -9.83
CA ALA A 415 26.11 -40.96 -9.74
C ALA A 415 24.96 -40.90 -10.76
N SER A 416 24.35 -42.05 -11.09
CA SER A 416 23.24 -42.13 -12.05
C SER A 416 22.06 -41.24 -11.67
N ASP A 417 21.76 -41.12 -10.38
CA ASP A 417 20.65 -40.30 -9.90
C ASP A 417 20.85 -38.81 -10.25
N ASP A 418 22.08 -38.29 -10.17
CA ASP A 418 22.40 -36.91 -10.55
C ASP A 418 22.07 -36.66 -12.02
N PHE A 419 22.42 -37.61 -12.89
CA PHE A 419 22.09 -37.54 -14.31
C PHE A 419 20.57 -37.60 -14.52
N GLU A 420 19.89 -38.59 -13.95
CA GLU A 420 18.45 -38.78 -14.17
C GLU A 420 17.62 -37.60 -13.68
N ILE A 421 17.93 -37.07 -12.48
CA ILE A 421 17.23 -35.92 -11.93
C ILE A 421 17.40 -34.71 -12.86
N ARG A 422 18.61 -34.44 -13.33
CA ARG A 422 18.92 -33.23 -14.11
C ARG A 422 18.46 -33.33 -15.56
N TRP A 423 18.50 -34.54 -16.13
CA TRP A 423 18.00 -34.82 -17.46
C TRP A 423 16.48 -34.82 -17.53
N ARG A 424 15.78 -35.42 -16.55
CA ARG A 424 14.31 -35.49 -16.54
C ARG A 424 13.62 -34.22 -16.08
N ARG A 425 14.20 -33.47 -15.13
CA ARG A 425 13.59 -32.25 -14.57
C ARG A 425 13.45 -31.12 -15.60
N ASN A 426 14.14 -31.23 -16.73
CA ASN A 426 14.25 -30.21 -17.76
C ASN A 426 13.78 -30.71 -19.15
N GLN A 427 13.19 -31.91 -19.24
CA GLN A 427 12.34 -32.33 -20.37
C GLN A 427 10.93 -31.79 -20.18
#